data_AF-A0A8T5QKF3-F1
#
_entry.id   AF-A0A8T5QKF3-F1
#
_cell.length_a   1.000
_cell.length_b   1.000
_cell.length_c   1.000
_cell.angle_alpha   90.00
_cell.angle_beta   90.00
_cell.angle_gamma   90.00
#
_symmetry.space_group_name_H-M   'P 1'
#
loop_
_entity.id
_entity.type
_entity.pdbx_description
1 polymer ?
#
loop_
_entity_poly.entity_id
_entity_poly.type
_entity_poly.pdbx_seq_one_letter_code
_entity_poly.pdbx_strand_id
1 'polypeptide(L)' 'MDDLLLHIRVSKKVKEQMRVLIESGYFNNQAEVVREGIRSTLLRYKEELGERQHEIQRKK' A
#
# COMPACT_ATOMS: atom_id res chain seq x y z
N MET A 1 4.45 13.60 -12.70
CA MET A 1 4.26 12.37 -11.89
C MET A 1 3.03 11.72 -12.47
N ASP A 2 3.15 10.50 -12.98
CA ASP A 2 2.00 9.80 -13.55
C ASP A 2 1.14 9.28 -12.40
N ASP A 3 -0.05 9.86 -12.22
CA ASP A 3 -1.03 9.38 -11.25
C ASP A 3 -1.61 8.05 -11.75
N LEU A 4 -1.13 6.95 -11.18
CA LEU A 4 -1.64 5.61 -11.49
C LEU A 4 -2.84 5.27 -10.61
N LEU A 5 -3.99 5.00 -11.23
CA LEU A 5 -5.18 4.51 -10.54
C LEU A 5 -5.12 2.99 -10.38
N LEU A 6 -5.23 2.53 -9.12
CA LEU A 6 -5.29 1.12 -8.77
C LEU A 6 -6.72 0.73 -8.38
N HIS A 7 -7.29 -0.24 -9.09
CA HIS A 7 -8.54 -0.89 -8.70
C HIS A 7 -8.23 -2.20 -7.99
N ILE A 8 -8.61 -2.31 -6.71
CA ILE A 8 -8.33 -3.49 -5.89
C ILE A 8 -9.63 -4.15 -5.43
N ARG A 9 -9.65 -5.49 -5.45
CA ARG A 9 -10.72 -6.28 -4.83
C ARG A 9 -10.27 -6.71 -3.44
N VAL A 10 -11.10 -6.41 -2.43
CA VAL A 10 -10.84 -6.79 -1.04
C VAL A 10 -12.03 -7.56 -0.47
N SER A 11 -11.79 -8.31 0.61
CA SER A 11 -12.87 -8.98 1.33
C SER A 11 -13.78 -7.97 2.01
N LYS A 12 -15.04 -8.36 2.28
CA LYS A 12 -15.99 -7.52 3.02
C LYS A 12 -15.45 -7.08 4.38
N LYS A 13 -14.74 -7.98 5.08
CA LYS A 13 -14.13 -7.72 6.39
C LYS A 13 -13.08 -6.61 6.31
N VAL A 14 -12.20 -6.65 5.31
CA VAL A 14 -11.17 -5.62 5.13
C VAL A 14 -11.81 -4.25 4.85
N LYS A 15 -12.83 -4.22 3.97
CA LYS A 15 -13.57 -2.99 3.67
C LYS A 15 -14.22 -2.40 4.94
N GLU A 16 -14.77 -3.26 5.80
CA GLU A 16 -15.37 -2.85 7.06
C GLU A 16 -14.34 -2.26 8.03
N GLN A 17 -13.19 -2.94 8.18
CA GLN A 17 -12.10 -2.44 9.02
C GLN A 17 -11.57 -1.08 8.55
N MET A 18 -11.46 -0.88 7.23
CA MET A 18 -11.10 0.43 6.68
C MET A 18 -12.14 1.50 7.02
N ARG A 19 -13.44 1.16 6.99
CA ARG A 19 -14.50 2.09 7.36
C ARG A 19 -14.40 2.52 8.82
N VAL A 20 -14.20 1.58 9.74
CA VAL A 20 -14.03 1.88 11.17
C VAL A 20 -12.89 2.87 11.40
N LEU A 21 -11.76 2.70 10.71
CA LEU A 21 -10.62 3.62 10.82
C LEU A 21 -10.95 5.04 10.34
N ILE A 22 -11.75 5.16 9.28
CA ILE A 22 -12.20 6.45 8.74
C ILE A 22 -13.20 7.11 9.69
N GLU A 23 -14.20 6.36 10.14
CA GLU A 23 -15.24 6.84 11.07
C GLU A 23 -14.65 7.25 12.43
N SER A 24 -13.54 6.62 12.84
CA SER A 24 -12.81 6.97 14.06
C SER A 24 -11.88 8.18 13.89
N GLY A 25 -11.79 8.76 12.69
CA GLY A 25 -10.97 9.94 12.42
C GLY A 25 -9.47 9.68 12.26
N TYR A 26 -9.02 8.41 12.21
CA TYR A 26 -7.61 8.10 11.96
C TYR A 26 -7.19 8.39 10.51
N PHE A 27 -8.14 8.33 9.57
CA PHE A 27 -7.91 8.57 8.15
C PHE A 27 -9.10 9.29 7.51
N ASN A 28 -8.85 10.05 6.46
CA ASN A 28 -9.88 10.83 5.78
C ASN A 28 -10.64 10.02 4.73
N ASN A 29 -10.02 9.00 4.13
CA ASN A 29 -10.63 8.17 3.08
C ASN A 29 -9.92 6.83 2.89
N GLN A 30 -10.53 5.95 2.09
CA GLN A 30 -10.01 4.62 1.78
C GLN A 30 -8.64 4.65 1.10
N ALA A 31 -8.41 5.62 0.22
CA ALA A 31 -7.14 5.73 -0.50
C ALA A 31 -5.98 6.06 0.44
N GLU A 32 -6.23 6.87 1.48
CA GLU A 32 -5.23 7.19 2.49
C GLU A 32 -4.84 5.96 3.32
N VAL A 33 -5.84 5.18 3.77
CA VAL A 33 -5.61 3.91 4.46
C VAL A 33 -4.76 2.96 3.61
N VAL A 34 -5.11 2.82 2.33
CA VAL A 34 -4.37 1.95 1.40
C VAL A 34 -2.95 2.45 1.17
N ARG A 35 -2.75 3.76 0.96
CA ARG A 35 -1.41 4.35 0.77
C ARG A 35 -0.52 4.11 1.99
N GLU A 36 -1.04 4.32 3.20
CA GLU A 36 -0.27 4.09 4.41
C GLU A 36 0.06 2.60 4.60
N GLY A 37 -0.89 1.70 4.29
CA GLY A 37 -0.65 0.26 4.27
C GLY A 37 0.47 -0.14 3.30
N ILE A 38 0.40 0.33 2.04
CA ILE A 38 1.43 0.10 1.02
C ILE A 38 2.78 0.64 1.50
N ARG A 39 2.81 1.88 2.00
CA ARG A 39 4.04 2.52 2.50
C ARG A 39 4.66 1.73 3.64
N SER A 40 3.87 1.33 4.63
CA SER A 40 4.33 0.53 5.78
C SER A 40 4.90 -0.81 5.33
N THR A 41 4.24 -1.49 4.37
CA THR A 41 4.76 -2.73 3.77
C THR A 41 6.09 -2.49 3.04
N LEU A 42 6.20 -1.46 2.20
CA LEU A 42 7.44 -1.17 1.48
C LEU A 42 8.59 -0.81 2.42
N LEU A 43 8.33 -0.07 3.50
CA LEU A 43 9.32 0.24 4.52
C LEU A 43 9.82 -1.00 5.24
N ARG A 44 8.91 -1.94 5.55
CA ARG A 44 9.24 -3.21 6.22
C ARG A 44 10.22 -4.06 5.41
N TYR A 45 10.12 -4.04 4.09
CA TYR A 45 10.93 -4.87 3.17
C TYR A 45 11.96 -4.05 2.39
N LYS A 46 12.36 -2.88 2.90
CA LYS A 46 13.20 -1.94 2.17
C LYS A 46 14.55 -2.54 1.79
N GLU A 47 15.15 -3.33 2.67
CA GLU A 47 16.47 -3.95 2.46
C GLU A 47 16.40 -5.03 1.37
N GLU A 48 15.40 -5.92 1.45
CA GLU A 48 15.17 -6.99 0.48
C GLU A 48 14.75 -6.45 -0.90
N LEU A 49 14.04 -5.32 -0.92
CA LEU A 49 13.73 -4.61 -2.17
C LEU A 49 14.98 -4.02 -2.81
N GLY A 50 15.92 -3.49 -2.02
CA GLY A 50 17.19 -2.98 -2.52
C GLY A 50 18.03 -4.08 -3.19
N GLU A 51 18.18 -5.22 -2.53
CA GLU A 51 18.92 -6.38 -3.06
C GLU A 51 18.31 -6.89 -4.37
N ARG A 52 16.97 -7.02 -4.44
CA ARG A 52 16.27 -7.51 -5.63
C ARG A 52 16.23 -6.51 -6.78
N GLN A 53 16.18 -5.20 -6.51
CA GLN A 53 16.24 -4.18 -7.56
C GLN A 53 17.59 -4.19 -8.29
N HIS A 54 18.68 -4.39 -7.56
CA HIS A 54 20.01 -4.55 -8.16
C HIS A 54 20.11 -5.83 -9.02
N GLU A 55 19.48 -6.93 -8.61
CA GLU A 55 19.42 -8.15 -9.43
C GLU A 55 18.59 -7.98 -10.72
N ILE A 56 17.44 -7.31 -10.64
CA ILE A 56 16.57 -7.07 -11.81
C ILE A 56 17.27 -6.16 -12.83
N GLN A 57 18.00 -5.14 -12.37
CA GLN A 57 18.77 -4.25 -13.25
C GLN A 57 19.96 -4.96 -13.92
N ARG A 58 20.60 -5.93 -13.26
CA ARG A 58 21.70 -6.72 -13.84
C ARG A 58 21.26 -7.75 -14.88
N LYS A 59 19.97 -8.11 -14.91
CA LYS A 59 19.39 -9.08 -15.87
C LYS A 59 18.70 -8.42 -17.07
N LYS A 60 18.62 -7.09 -17.11
CA LYS A 60 18.20 -6.32 -18.29
C LYS A 60 19.43 -5.84 -19.06
#